data_AF-A0AAW5E978-F1
#
_entry.id   AF-A0AAW5E978-F1
#
_cell.length_a   1.000
_cell.length_b   1.000
_cell.length_c   1.000
_cell.angle_alpha   90.00
_cell.angle_beta   90.00
_cell.angle_gamma   90.00
#
_symmetry.space_group_name_H-M   'P 1'
#
loop_
_entity.id
_entity.type
_entity.pdbx_description
1 polymer ?
#
loop_
_entity_poly.entity_id
_entity_poly.type
_entity_poly.pdbx_seq_one_letter_code
_entity_poly.pdbx_strand_id
1 'polypeptide(L)' 'MYYDIISGVIYTLLFWWVILLFFQRATNRYPVRNTWKKDIILTFIQSVVILLLLPVLVYFLRDNM' A
#
# COMPACT_ATOMS: atom_id res chain seq x y z
N MET A 1 -3.12 10.06 -21.82
CA MET A 1 -2.16 8.92 -21.79
C MET A 1 -1.21 8.99 -20.59
N TYR A 2 -0.25 9.92 -20.50
CA TYR A 2 0.66 9.99 -19.33
C TYR A 2 -0.08 10.37 -18.03
N TYR A 3 -1.05 11.28 -18.12
CA TYR A 3 -1.95 11.62 -17.01
C TYR A 3 -2.84 10.45 -16.56
N ASP A 4 -3.25 9.57 -17.49
CA ASP A 4 -4.05 8.38 -17.15
C ASP A 4 -3.21 7.32 -16.43
N ILE A 5 -1.93 7.19 -16.83
CA ILE A 5 -0.98 6.31 -16.16
C ILE A 5 -0.67 6.85 -14.76
N ILE A 6 -0.36 8.14 -14.62
CA ILE A 6 -0.09 8.77 -13.32
C ILE A 6 -1.31 8.66 -12.40
N SER A 7 -2.50 8.97 -12.90
CA SER A 7 -3.72 8.86 -12.10
C SER A 7 -4.00 7.42 -11.68
N GLY A 8 -3.81 6.44 -12.57
CA GLY A 8 -3.89 5.01 -12.23
C GLY A 8 -2.92 4.58 -11.12
N VAL A 9 -1.66 5.05 -11.18
CA VAL A 9 -0.66 4.80 -10.14
C VAL A 9 -1.09 5.42 -8.79
N ILE A 10 -1.55 6.67 -8.81
CA ILE A 10 -2.02 7.38 -7.60
C ILE A 10 -3.24 6.68 -7.01
N TYR A 11 -4.23 6.30 -7.82
CA TYR A 11 -5.41 5.58 -7.35
C TYR A 11 -5.06 4.23 -6.74
N THR A 12 -4.16 3.48 -7.36
CA THR A 12 -3.69 2.18 -6.84
C THR A 12 -2.98 2.36 -5.50
N LEU A 13 -2.10 3.36 -5.40
CA LEU A 13 -1.39 3.69 -4.16
C LEU A 13 -2.36 4.06 -3.04
N LEU A 14 -3.29 4.98 -3.31
CA LEU A 14 -4.27 5.44 -2.32
C LEU A 14 -5.21 4.31 -1.89
N PHE A 15 -5.63 3.45 -2.82
CA PHE A 15 -6.47 2.30 -2.53
C PHE A 15 -5.81 1.36 -1.52
N TRP A 16 -4.57 0.94 -1.79
CA TRP A 16 -3.83 0.07 -0.87
C TRP A 16 -3.52 0.76 0.45
N TRP A 17 -3.18 2.05 0.42
CA TRP A 17 -2.91 2.82 1.62
C TRP A 17 -4.12 2.86 2.57
N VAL A 18 -5.31 3.18 2.06
CA VAL A 18 -6.53 3.25 2.86
C VAL A 18 -6.88 1.88 3.45
N ILE A 19 -6.76 0.81 2.66
CA ILE A 19 -7.00 -0.56 3.12
C ILE A 19 -6.05 -0.91 4.27
N LEU A 20 -4.75 -0.73 4.07
CA LEU A 20 -3.74 -1.03 5.09
C LEU A 20 -3.94 -0.20 6.35
N LEU A 21 -4.27 1.08 6.21
CA LEU A 21 -4.55 1.97 7.33
C LEU A 21 -5.77 1.51 8.12
N PHE A 22 -6.83 1.09 7.43
CA PHE A 22 -8.01 0.52 8.07
C PHE A 22 -7.68 -0.78 8.82
N PHE A 23 -6.95 -1.70 8.21
CA PHE A 23 -6.52 -2.95 8.85
C PHE A 23 -5.61 -2.71 10.06
N GLN A 24 -4.63 -1.83 9.91
CA GLN A 24 -3.72 -1.44 10.99
C GLN A 24 -4.50 -0.88 12.18
N ARG A 25 -5.53 -0.06 11.92
CA ARG A 25 -6.42 0.49 12.95
C ARG A 25 -7.35 -0.53 13.59
N ALA A 26 -7.95 -1.39 12.79
CA ALA A 26 -8.86 -2.42 13.27
C ALA A 26 -8.13 -3.44 14.16
N THR A 27 -6.87 -3.74 13.83
CA THR A 27 -6.05 -4.74 14.52
C THR A 27 -5.35 -4.18 15.76
N ASN A 28 -4.80 -2.96 15.70
CA ASN A 28 -4.10 -2.33 16.83
C ASN A 28 -5.01 -1.43 17.69
N ARG A 29 -6.12 -1.99 18.21
CA ARG A 29 -7.11 -1.24 19.04
C ARG A 29 -6.57 -0.62 20.33
N TYR A 30 -5.36 -0.96 20.79
CA TYR A 30 -4.78 -0.43 22.03
C TYR A 30 -3.55 0.45 21.79
N PRO A 31 -3.71 1.79 21.80
CA PRO A 31 -2.62 2.72 21.53
C PRO A 31 -1.86 3.03 22.83
N VAL A 32 -1.29 2.03 23.50
CA VAL A 32 -0.43 2.32 24.67
C VAL A 32 0.90 2.93 24.21
N ARG A 33 1.33 2.63 22.97
CA ARG A 33 2.61 3.10 22.41
C ARG A 33 2.55 3.55 20.95
N ASN A 34 1.45 3.28 20.25
CA ASN A 34 1.39 3.47 18.80
C ASN A 34 0.55 4.72 18.46
N THR A 35 1.22 5.76 17.97
CA THR A 35 0.58 7.05 17.67
C THR A 35 -0.01 7.07 16.27
N TRP A 36 -1.04 7.89 16.08
CA TRP A 36 -1.73 8.01 14.79
C TRP A 36 -0.79 8.34 13.62
N LYS A 37 0.19 9.19 13.89
CA LYS A 37 1.21 9.60 12.93
C LYS A 37 2.05 8.41 12.44
N LYS A 38 2.42 7.50 13.34
CA LYS A 38 3.24 6.34 13.00
C LYS A 38 2.51 5.37 12.08
N ASP A 39 1.22 5.12 12.32
CA ASP A 39 0.43 4.24 11.47
C ASP A 39 0.23 4.80 10.06
N ILE A 40 -0.06 6.10 9.96
CA ILE A 40 -0.22 6.80 8.68
C ILE A 40 1.05 6.63 7.84
N ILE A 41 2.22 6.92 8.42
CA ILE A 41 3.52 6.84 7.73
C ILE A 41 3.85 5.38 7.36
N LEU A 42 3.67 4.45 8.31
CA LEU A 42 3.99 3.05 8.10
C LEU A 42 3.14 2.43 6.99
N THR A 43 1.83 2.67 7.02
CA THR A 43 0.90 2.13 6.01
C THR A 43 1.10 2.79 4.66
N PHE A 44 1.50 4.07 4.62
CA PHE A 44 1.88 4.74 3.38
C PHE A 44 3.11 4.10 2.75
N ILE A 45 4.17 3.87 3.52
CA ILE A 45 5.38 3.17 3.04
C ILE A 45 5.02 1.76 2.55
N GLN A 46 4.20 1.02 3.30
CA GLN A 46 3.73 -0.31 2.88
C GLN A 46 2.98 -0.27 1.54
N SER A 47 2.13 0.73 1.31
CA SER A 47 1.42 0.87 0.02
C SER A 47 2.36 1.12 -1.15
N VAL A 48 3.42 1.91 -0.95
CA VAL A 48 4.48 2.14 -1.95
C VAL A 48 5.24 0.84 -2.24
N VAL A 49 5.58 0.08 -1.19
CA VAL A 49 6.24 -1.22 -1.34
C VAL A 49 5.37 -2.19 -2.14
N ILE A 50 4.07 -2.28 -1.86
CA ILE A 50 3.13 -3.11 -2.64
C ILE A 50 3.10 -2.69 -4.11
N LEU A 51 3.03 -1.39 -4.38
CA LEU A 51 3.02 -0.87 -5.74
C LEU A 51 4.26 -1.29 -6.54
N LEU A 52 5.44 -1.33 -5.90
CA LEU A 52 6.69 -1.78 -6.52
C LEU A 52 6.80 -3.31 -6.63
N LEU A 53 6.27 -4.06 -5.67
CA LEU A 53 6.39 -5.52 -5.63
C LEU A 53 5.40 -6.24 -6.55
N LEU A 54 4.19 -5.68 -6.77
CA LEU A 54 3.19 -6.30 -7.66
C LEU A 54 3.73 -6.60 -9.07
N PRO A 55 4.38 -5.67 -9.80
CA PRO A 55 4.92 -5.97 -11.12
C PRO A 55 6.07 -6.99 -11.07
N VAL A 56 6.88 -6.98 -10.01
CA VAL A 56 7.93 -7.99 -9.80
C VAL A 56 7.33 -9.37 -9.60
N LEU A 57 6.27 -9.48 -8.81
CA LEU A 57 5.54 -10.73 -8.59
C LEU A 57 4.89 -11.23 -9.88
N VAL A 58 4.28 -10.35 -10.67
CA VAL A 58 3.73 -10.70 -11.99
C VAL A 58 4.82 -11.20 -12.93
N TYR A 59 6.01 -10.58 -12.92
CA TYR A 59 7.15 -11.04 -13.71
C TYR A 59 7.54 -12.48 -13.37
N PHE A 60 7.70 -12.79 -12.07
CA PHE A 60 8.03 -14.15 -11.64
C PHE A 60 6.90 -15.15 -11.92
N LEU A 61 5.64 -14.78 -11.73
CA LEU A 61 4.51 -15.68 -12.01
C LEU A 61 4.39 -16.01 -13.49
N ARG A 62 4.69 -15.04 -14.37
CA ARG A 62 4.62 -15.24 -15.82
C ARG A 62 5.79 -16.06 -16.37
N ASP A 63 6.96 -15.96 -15.76
CA ASP A 63 8.16 -16.72 -16.17
C ASP A 63 8.10 -18.20 -15.74
N ASN A 64 7.38 -18.50 -14.65
CA ASN A 64 7.20 -19.87 -14.14
C ASN A 64 5.95 -20.60 -14.69
N MET A 65 5.21 -20.00 -15.62
CA MET A 65 4.05 -20.60 -16.32
C MET A 65 4.37 -20.85 -17.79
#